data_AF-A0A482YGB0-F1
#
_entry.id   AF-A0A482YGB0-F1
#
_cell.length_a   1.000
_cell.length_b   1.000
_cell.length_c   1.000
_cell.angle_alpha   90.00
_cell.angle_beta   90.00
_cell.angle_gamma   90.00
#
_symmetry.space_group_name_H-M   'P 1'
#
loop_
_entity.id
_entity.type
_entity.pdbx_description
1 polymer ?
#
loop_
_entity_poly.entity_id
_entity_poly.type
_entity_poly.pdbx_seq_one_letter_code
_entity_poly.pdbx_strand_id
1 'polypeptide(L)' 'MALADLIATALELGSVLVSCLLFAGTFLLLASGPPAGSGEPWLALIGVGTAFVLVWTVFVPLYERTL' A
#
# COMPACT_ATOMS: atom_id res chain seq x y z
N MET A 1 3.33 -14.31 22.45
CA MET A 1 3.41 -14.15 20.99
C MET A 1 4.81 -13.65 20.69
N ALA A 2 5.54 -14.31 19.77
CA ALA A 2 6.88 -13.84 19.45
C ALA A 2 6.78 -12.49 18.72
N LEU A 3 7.80 -11.64 18.87
CA LEU A 3 7.83 -10.32 18.20
C LEU A 3 7.67 -10.48 16.67
N ALA A 4 8.26 -11.53 16.10
CA ALA A 4 8.15 -11.85 14.68
C ALA A 4 6.69 -12.14 14.26
N ASP A 5 5.94 -12.90 15.05
CA ASP A 5 4.52 -13.21 14.77
C ASP A 5 3.67 -11.93 14.77
N LEU A 6 3.97 -11.01 15.69
CA LEU A 6 3.27 -9.73 15.78
C LEU A 6 3.57 -8.84 14.56
N ILE A 7 4.83 -8.80 14.12
CA ILE A 7 5.26 -8.06 12.93
C ILE A 7 4.60 -8.63 11.68
N ALA A 8 4.59 -9.96 11.52
CA ALA A 8 3.92 -10.63 10.41
C ALA A 8 2.42 -10.29 10.37
N THR A 9 1.74 -10.39 11.53
CA THR A 9 0.31 -10.04 11.65
C THR A 9 0.05 -8.59 11.28
N ALA A 10 0.91 -7.66 11.73
CA ALA A 10 0.79 -6.24 11.41
C ALA A 10 1.01 -5.96 9.92
N LEU A 11 1.98 -6.63 9.28
CA LEU A 11 2.25 -6.50 7.85
C LEU A 11 1.09 -7.04 7.01
N GLU A 12 0.52 -8.19 7.37
CA GLU A 12 -0.63 -8.78 6.67
C GLU A 12 -1.87 -7.88 6.79
N LEU A 13 -2.25 -7.50 8.00
CA LEU A 13 -3.44 -6.69 8.24
C LEU A 13 -3.28 -5.28 7.63
N GLY A 14 -2.10 -4.68 7.79
CA GLY A 14 -1.76 -3.40 7.18
C GLY A 14 -1.83 -3.47 5.65
N SER A 15 -1.39 -4.57 5.05
CA SER A 15 -1.43 -4.79 3.60
C SER A 15 -2.84 -4.91 3.05
N VAL A 16 -3.72 -5.62 3.76
CA VAL A 16 -5.15 -5.67 3.41
C VAL A 16 -5.74 -4.26 3.46
N LEU A 17 -5.47 -3.51 4.53
CA LEU A 17 -6.01 -2.16 4.71
C LEU A 17 -5.51 -1.19 3.62
N VAL A 18 -4.21 -1.18 3.32
CA VAL A 18 -3.64 -0.36 2.23
C VAL A 18 -4.23 -0.75 0.88
N SER A 19 -4.39 -2.05 0.61
CA SER A 19 -5.00 -2.54 -0.63
C SER A 19 -6.46 -2.09 -0.78
N CYS A 20 -7.24 -2.17 0.31
CA CYS A 20 -8.62 -1.67 0.34
C CYS A 20 -8.68 -0.16 0.06
N LEU A 21 -7.78 0.63 0.66
CA LEU A 21 -7.72 2.08 0.44
C LEU A 21 -7.31 2.44 -1.00
N LEU A 22 -6.31 1.75 -1.56
CA LEU A 22 -5.90 1.94 -2.95
C LEU A 22 -7.03 1.59 -3.92
N PHE A 23 -7.74 0.49 -3.68
CA PHE A 23 -8.90 0.10 -4.48
C PHE A 23 -10.02 1.14 -4.37
N ALA A 24 -10.43 1.49 -3.15
CA ALA A 24 -11.50 2.45 -2.93
C ALA A 24 -11.15 3.82 -3.52
N GLY A 25 -9.93 4.31 -3.32
CA GLY A 25 -9.47 5.56 -3.90
C GLY A 25 -9.46 5.54 -5.43
N THR A 26 -8.95 4.47 -6.04
CA THR A 26 -8.98 4.31 -7.50
C THR A 26 -10.42 4.27 -8.02
N PHE A 27 -11.29 3.49 -7.38
CA PHE A 27 -12.70 3.39 -7.75
C PHE A 27 -13.39 4.76 -7.68
N LEU A 28 -13.20 5.51 -6.59
CA LEU A 28 -13.81 6.83 -6.41
C LEU A 28 -13.30 7.84 -7.44
N LEU A 29 -12.01 7.84 -7.76
CA LEU A 29 -11.47 8.72 -8.81
C LEU A 29 -12.05 8.37 -10.18
N LEU A 30 -12.17 7.08 -10.51
CA LEU A 30 -12.81 6.66 -11.77
C LEU A 30 -14.30 7.01 -11.81
N ALA A 31 -15.01 6.82 -10.68
CA ALA A 31 -16.43 7.13 -10.56
C ALA A 31 -16.71 8.65 -10.62
N SER A 32 -15.75 9.49 -10.22
CA SER A 32 -15.87 10.95 -10.29
C SER A 32 -15.81 11.55 -11.70
N GLY A 33 -15.56 10.72 -12.72
CA GLY A 33 -15.49 11.14 -14.11
C GLY A 33 -14.06 11.46 -14.58
N PRO A 34 -13.90 12.08 -15.76
CA PRO A 34 -12.60 12.38 -16.32
C PRO A 34 -11.78 13.28 -15.39
N PRO A 35 -10.44 13.15 -15.36
CA PRO A 35 -9.60 14.02 -14.54
C PRO A 35 -9.85 15.49 -14.90
N ALA A 36 -10.43 16.26 -13.97
CA ALA A 36 -10.63 17.69 -14.10
C ALA A 36 -9.67 18.41 -13.14
N GLY A 37 -8.64 19.05 -13.67
CA GLY A 37 -7.63 19.76 -12.87
C GLY A 37 -6.29 19.01 -12.75
N SER A 38 -5.60 19.18 -11.61
CA SER A 38 -4.29 18.59 -11.36
C SER A 38 -4.39 17.08 -11.11
N GLY A 39 -3.48 16.30 -11.70
CA GLY A 39 -3.40 14.84 -11.50
C GLY A 39 -2.90 14.41 -10.11
N GLU A 40 -2.89 15.31 -9.13
CA GLU A 40 -2.37 15.07 -7.78
C GLU A 40 -3.04 13.88 -7.06
N PRO A 41 -4.37 13.67 -7.14
CA PRO A 41 -4.99 12.51 -6.52
C PRO A 41 -4.50 11.18 -7.12
N TRP A 42 -4.27 11.17 -8.44
CA TRP A 42 -3.71 10.02 -9.13
C TRP A 42 -2.24 9.79 -8.75
N LEU A 43 -1.44 10.86 -8.66
CA LEU A 43 -0.06 10.77 -8.21
C LEU A 43 0.03 10.27 -6.76
N ALA A 44 -0.89 10.67 -5.88
CA ALA A 44 -0.95 10.16 -4.51
C ALA A 44 -1.21 8.65 -4.49
N LEU A 45 -2.19 8.14 -5.26
CA LEU A 45 -2.44 6.71 -5.36
C LEU A 45 -1.22 5.94 -5.89
N ILE A 46 -0.59 6.44 -6.95
CA ILE A 46 0.61 5.82 -7.54
C ILE A 46 1.76 5.84 -6.54
N GLY A 47 1.97 6.94 -5.82
CA GLY A 47 3.01 7.08 -4.80
C GLY A 47 2.81 6.10 -3.66
N VAL A 48 1.59 6.00 -3.12
CA VAL A 48 1.25 5.04 -2.07
C VAL A 48 1.42 3.60 -2.56
N GLY A 49 0.93 3.28 -3.76
CA GLY A 49 1.10 1.95 -4.36
C GLY A 49 2.57 1.59 -4.56
N THR A 50 3.39 2.53 -5.02
CA THR A 50 4.84 2.34 -5.22
C THR A 50 5.54 2.08 -3.88
N ALA A 51 5.25 2.88 -2.86
CA ALA A 51 5.79 2.68 -1.52
C ALA A 51 5.40 1.30 -0.96
N PHE A 52 4.14 0.90 -1.16
CA PHE A 52 3.64 -0.41 -0.75
C PHE A 52 4.35 -1.57 -1.46
N VAL A 53 4.61 -1.45 -2.78
CA VAL A 53 5.42 -2.42 -3.52
C VAL A 53 6.84 -2.51 -2.97
N LEU A 54 7.48 -1.39 -2.63
CA LEU A 54 8.83 -1.39 -2.04
C LEU A 54 8.86 -2.12 -0.69
N VAL A 55 7.82 -1.98 0.14
CA VAL A 55 7.71 -2.74 1.40
C VAL A 55 7.86 -4.24 1.14
N TRP A 56 7.06 -4.79 0.22
CA TRP A 56 7.06 -6.23 -0.04
C TRP A 56 8.23 -6.73 -0.88
N THR A 57 8.75 -5.90 -1.78
CA THR A 57 9.82 -6.32 -2.70
C THR A 57 11.22 -6.10 -2.15
N VAL A 58 11.40 -5.15 -1.22
CA VAL A 58 12.71 -4.77 -0.68
C VAL A 58 12.74 -4.98 0.83
N PHE A 59 11.85 -4.33 1.58
CA PHE A 59 11.97 -4.28 3.03
C PHE A 59 11.66 -5.62 3.71
N VAL A 60 10.59 -6.31 3.31
CA VAL A 60 10.24 -7.63 3.86
C VAL A 60 11.36 -8.66 3.58
N PRO A 61 11.86 -8.81 2.33
CA PRO A 61 12.99 -9.70 2.07
C PRO A 61 14.27 -9.34 2.83
N LEU A 62 14.53 -8.06 3.08
CA LEU A 62 15.67 -7.65 3.90
C LEU A 62 15.47 -8.04 5.37
N TYR A 63 14.29 -7.76 5.93
CA TYR A 63 13.92 -8.12 7.30
C TYR A 63 14.09 -9.64 7.53
N GLU A 64 13.54 -10.47 6.62
CA GLU A 64 13.64 -11.93 6.69
C GLU A 64 15.08 -12.46 6.61
N ARG A 65 16.00 -11.75 5.95
CA ARG A 65 17.42 -12.14 5.86
C ARG A 65 18.25 -11.68 7.07
N THR A 66 17.77 -10.69 7.81
CA THR A 66 18.50 -10.09 8.95
C THR A 66 18.11 -10.65 10.31
N LEU A 67 17.05 -11.45 10.38
CA LEU A 67 16.63 -12.22 11.55
C LEU A 67 17.04 -13.69 11.43
#